data_AF-A0A444R1Y2-F1
#
_entry.id   AF-A0A444R1Y2-F1
#
_cell.length_a   1.000
_cell.length_b   1.000
_cell.length_c   1.000
_cell.angle_alpha   90.00
_cell.angle_beta   90.00
_cell.angle_gamma   90.00
#
_symmetry.space_group_name_H-M   'P 1'
#
loop_
_entity.id
_entity.type
_entity.pdbx_description
1 polymer ?
#
loop_
_entity_poly.entity_id
_entity_poly.type
_entity_poly.pdbx_seq_one_letter_code
_entity_poly.pdbx_strand_id
1 'polypeptide(L)'
;PPPQPREHPLKSLLAGFRFLLASPLVGGIALLGGLLTMASAVRVLYPALADNWQMSAAQIGFLYAAIPLGAAIGALTSGKLAHSVRPGLLMLLSTLGAFLAIGLFGLMPMWILGVVCLALFGWLSAVSSLLQYTMLQTQTPEAMLGRINGLWTAQNVTGDAIGAALLGGLGAMMTPVASASASGFGLLIIGVLLLLVLVELRRFRQTPPQVTASDN
;
A
#
# COMPACT_ATOMS: atom_id res chain seq x y z
N PRO A 1 25.08 -22.96 6.73
CA PRO A 1 24.13 -23.17 5.61
C PRO A 1 24.86 -23.57 4.33
N PRO A 2 24.46 -24.66 3.64
CA PRO A 2 25.09 -25.03 2.37
C PRO A 2 24.80 -23.97 1.29
N PRO A 3 25.73 -23.73 0.36
CA PRO A 3 25.59 -22.68 -0.66
C PRO A 3 24.44 -23.02 -1.60
N GLN A 4 23.38 -22.22 -1.57
CA GLN A 4 22.28 -22.35 -2.52
C GLN A 4 22.84 -22.12 -3.94
N PRO A 5 22.53 -23.02 -4.91
CA PRO A 5 22.93 -22.84 -6.30
C PRO A 5 22.50 -21.45 -6.77
N ARG A 6 23.42 -20.70 -7.40
CA ARG A 6 23.12 -19.40 -8.02
C ARG A 6 22.17 -19.61 -9.20
N GLU A 7 20.89 -19.78 -8.91
CA GLU A 7 19.84 -19.64 -9.92
C GLU A 7 19.83 -18.19 -10.41
N HIS A 8 19.74 -18.01 -11.73
CA HIS A 8 19.74 -16.69 -12.35
C HIS A 8 18.68 -15.79 -11.67
N PRO A 9 19.03 -14.56 -11.25
CA PRO A 9 18.15 -13.70 -10.46
C PRO A 9 16.77 -13.49 -11.12
N LEU A 10 16.73 -13.45 -12.45
CA LEU A 10 15.48 -13.36 -13.23
C LEU A 10 14.61 -14.62 -13.16
N LYS A 11 15.20 -15.83 -13.19
CA LYS A 11 14.43 -17.08 -13.03
C LYS A 11 13.88 -17.20 -11.61
N SER A 12 14.64 -16.77 -10.62
CA SER A 12 14.21 -16.72 -9.21
C SER A 12 13.09 -15.71 -8.97
N LEU A 13 13.14 -14.53 -9.59
CA LEU A 13 12.06 -13.55 -9.56
C LEU A 13 10.80 -14.06 -10.28
N LEU A 14 10.96 -14.70 -11.43
CA LEU A 14 9.86 -15.30 -12.19
C LEU A 14 9.17 -16.43 -11.39
N ALA A 15 9.94 -17.23 -10.65
CA ALA A 15 9.39 -18.24 -9.75
C ALA A 15 8.57 -17.61 -8.61
N GLY A 16 9.04 -16.51 -8.02
CA GLY A 16 8.29 -15.72 -7.04
C GLY A 16 7.01 -15.12 -7.62
N PHE A 17 7.07 -14.58 -8.84
CA PHE A 17 5.91 -14.04 -9.55
C PHE A 17 4.88 -15.13 -9.88
N ARG A 18 5.34 -16.31 -10.33
CA ARG A 18 4.46 -17.45 -10.56
C ARG A 18 3.80 -17.94 -9.27
N PHE A 19 4.50 -17.86 -8.14
CA PHE A 19 3.93 -18.15 -6.83
C PHE A 19 2.84 -17.13 -6.42
N LEU A 20 3.07 -15.83 -6.68
CA LEU A 20 2.02 -14.80 -6.49
C LEU A 20 0.75 -15.13 -7.28
N LEU A 21 0.90 -15.55 -8.53
CA LEU A 21 -0.23 -15.90 -9.40
C LEU A 21 -0.89 -17.23 -9.01
N ALA A 22 -0.13 -18.16 -8.43
CA ALA A 22 -0.64 -19.46 -8.01
C ALA A 22 -1.47 -19.39 -6.71
N SER A 23 -1.22 -18.39 -5.85
CA SER A 23 -1.99 -18.18 -4.62
C SER A 23 -2.85 -16.92 -4.73
N PRO A 24 -4.19 -17.04 -4.87
CA PRO A 24 -5.09 -15.88 -4.95
C PRO A 24 -4.94 -14.91 -3.79
N LEU A 25 -4.60 -15.44 -2.61
CA LEU A 25 -4.37 -14.65 -1.41
C LEU A 25 -3.09 -13.80 -1.53
N VAL A 26 -1.96 -14.41 -1.88
CA VAL A 26 -0.68 -13.68 -1.98
C VAL A 26 -0.69 -12.72 -3.17
N GLY A 27 -1.30 -13.13 -4.29
CA GLY A 27 -1.55 -12.25 -5.43
C GLY A 27 -2.44 -11.05 -5.08
N GLY A 28 -3.50 -11.26 -4.29
CA GLY A 28 -4.37 -10.17 -3.82
C GLY A 28 -3.64 -9.20 -2.88
N ILE A 29 -2.81 -9.73 -1.98
CA ILE A 29 -1.92 -8.92 -1.13
C ILE A 29 -0.97 -8.08 -2.00
N ALA A 30 -0.26 -8.72 -2.94
CA ALA A 30 0.67 -8.05 -3.84
C ALA A 30 -0.02 -6.93 -4.65
N LEU A 31 -1.21 -7.22 -5.18
CA LEU A 31 -1.98 -6.25 -5.96
C LEU A 31 -2.41 -5.04 -5.12
N LEU A 32 -2.95 -5.25 -3.91
CA LEU A 32 -3.31 -4.16 -3.00
C LEU A 32 -2.09 -3.32 -2.62
N GLY A 33 -0.95 -3.99 -2.40
CA GLY A 33 0.36 -3.36 -2.25
C GLY A 33 0.72 -2.43 -3.40
N GLY A 34 0.67 -2.95 -4.63
CA GLY A 34 1.01 -2.20 -5.83
C GLY A 34 0.12 -0.98 -6.01
N LEU A 35 -1.19 -1.14 -5.79
CA LEU A 35 -2.15 -0.02 -5.87
C LEU A 35 -1.88 1.04 -4.79
N LEU A 36 -1.53 0.64 -3.57
CA LEU A 36 -1.17 1.57 -2.50
C LEU A 36 0.10 2.35 -2.83
N THR A 37 1.08 1.68 -3.42
CA THR A 37 2.32 2.33 -3.85
C THR A 37 2.07 3.29 -5.02
N MET A 38 1.22 2.92 -5.98
CA MET A 38 0.74 3.83 -7.03
C MET A 38 0.04 5.06 -6.44
N ALA A 39 -0.77 4.88 -5.40
CA ALA A 39 -1.45 5.98 -4.72
C ALA A 39 -0.46 6.95 -4.06
N SER A 40 0.66 6.45 -3.52
CA SER A 40 1.69 7.27 -2.90
C SER A 40 2.48 8.15 -3.89
N ALA A 41 2.35 7.88 -5.20
CA ALA A 41 2.88 8.74 -6.25
C ALA A 41 2.15 10.09 -6.37
N VAL A 42 1.05 10.31 -5.63
CA VAL A 42 0.34 11.60 -5.53
C VAL A 42 1.27 12.77 -5.21
N ARG A 43 2.41 12.50 -4.56
CA ARG A 43 3.46 13.49 -4.28
C ARG A 43 4.02 14.21 -5.52
N VAL A 44 3.89 13.61 -6.71
CA VAL A 44 4.25 14.25 -7.98
C VAL A 44 3.39 15.49 -8.25
N LEU A 45 2.17 15.52 -7.73
CA LEU A 45 1.25 16.64 -7.88
C LEU A 45 1.43 17.74 -6.82
N TYR A 46 2.24 17.52 -5.76
CA TYR A 46 2.38 18.50 -4.68
C TYR A 46 2.87 19.86 -5.16
N PRO A 47 3.88 19.99 -6.05
CA PRO A 47 4.30 21.29 -6.56
C PRO A 47 3.18 22.00 -7.33
N ALA A 48 2.47 21.27 -8.19
CA ALA A 48 1.38 21.85 -8.98
C ALA A 48 0.16 22.24 -8.13
N LEU A 49 -0.09 21.53 -7.01
CA LEU A 49 -1.10 21.90 -6.02
C LEU A 49 -0.66 23.09 -5.17
N ALA A 50 0.63 23.19 -4.86
CA ALA A 50 1.19 24.31 -4.11
C ALA A 50 1.02 25.64 -4.84
N ASP A 51 1.18 25.65 -6.17
CA ASP A 51 0.92 26.82 -7.01
C ASP A 51 -0.57 27.23 -6.94
N ASN A 52 -1.48 26.26 -6.98
CA ASN A 52 -2.93 26.52 -6.87
C ASN A 52 -3.33 27.06 -5.49
N TRP A 53 -2.74 26.54 -4.42
CA TRP A 53 -3.01 26.99 -3.04
C TRP A 53 -2.13 28.18 -2.59
N GLN A 54 -1.31 28.73 -3.48
CA GLN A 54 -0.38 29.85 -3.19
C GLN A 54 0.51 29.56 -1.97
N MET A 55 1.00 28.33 -1.87
CA MET A 55 1.78 27.86 -0.72
C MET A 55 3.22 28.35 -0.76
N SER A 56 3.80 28.60 0.41
CA SER A 56 5.24 28.84 0.53
C SER A 56 6.04 27.53 0.49
N ALA A 57 7.34 27.59 0.18
CA ALA A 57 8.21 26.41 0.17
C ALA A 57 8.20 25.64 1.51
N ALA A 58 8.09 26.36 2.63
CA ALA A 58 7.95 25.74 3.95
C ALA A 58 6.62 24.97 4.10
N GLN A 59 5.54 25.49 3.53
CA GLN A 59 4.22 24.85 3.55
C GLN A 59 4.18 23.56 2.71
N ILE A 60 4.88 23.55 1.58
CA ILE A 60 5.05 22.34 0.75
C ILE A 60 5.72 21.22 1.55
N GLY A 61 6.69 21.56 2.41
CA GLY A 61 7.33 20.62 3.32
C GLY A 61 6.34 19.83 4.19
N PHE A 62 5.23 20.45 4.62
CA PHE A 62 4.18 19.76 5.38
C PHE A 62 3.44 18.71 4.55
N LEU A 63 3.22 18.92 3.24
CA LEU A 63 2.61 17.91 2.36
C LEU A 63 3.51 16.68 2.22
N TYR A 64 4.83 16.89 2.09
CA TYR A 64 5.80 15.79 2.05
C TYR A 64 5.93 15.08 3.40
N ALA A 65 5.80 15.80 4.52
CA ALA A 65 5.87 15.23 5.87
C ALA A 65 4.56 14.53 6.29
N ALA A 66 3.41 14.87 5.68
CA ALA A 66 2.10 14.36 6.08
C ALA A 66 2.00 12.83 6.00
N ILE A 67 2.39 12.23 4.86
CA ILE A 67 2.33 10.78 4.67
C ILE A 67 3.26 10.05 5.65
N PRO A 68 4.57 10.39 5.76
CA PRO A 68 5.46 9.77 6.75
C PRO A 68 4.99 9.92 8.19
N LEU A 69 4.45 11.08 8.56
CA LEU A 69 3.96 11.34 9.91
C LEU A 69 2.74 10.48 10.22
N GLY A 70 1.78 10.40 9.30
CA GLY A 70 0.65 9.49 9.39
C GLY A 70 1.09 8.02 9.49
N ALA A 71 2.06 7.62 8.66
CA ALA A 71 2.60 6.28 8.67
C ALA A 71 3.29 5.93 10.00
N ALA A 72 4.02 6.88 10.60
CA ALA A 72 4.64 6.71 11.92
C ALA A 72 3.58 6.50 13.02
N ILE A 73 2.51 7.31 13.03
CA ILE A 73 1.37 7.12 13.93
C ILE A 73 0.72 5.75 13.70
N GLY A 74 0.63 5.32 12.44
CA GLY A 74 0.16 4.00 12.07
C GLY A 74 1.01 2.86 12.58
N ALA A 75 2.32 2.96 12.44
CA ALA A 75 3.25 1.98 12.99
C ALA A 75 3.07 1.84 14.51
N LEU A 76 2.94 2.95 15.24
CA LEU A 76 2.75 2.95 16.70
C LEU A 76 1.39 2.38 17.14
N THR A 77 0.33 2.59 16.35
CA THR A 77 -1.04 2.14 16.69
C THR A 77 -1.36 0.73 16.20
N SER A 78 -0.69 0.28 15.13
CA SER A 78 -0.97 -1.00 14.45
C SER A 78 -0.52 -2.25 15.20
N GLY A 79 0.37 -2.14 16.21
CA GLY A 79 0.84 -3.29 16.99
C GLY A 79 -0.28 -4.09 17.68
N LYS A 80 -1.37 -3.42 18.09
CA LYS A 80 -2.57 -4.07 18.62
C LYS A 80 -3.44 -4.71 17.54
N LEU A 81 -3.46 -4.13 16.34
CA LEU A 81 -4.24 -4.65 15.19
C LEU A 81 -3.60 -5.90 14.58
N ALA A 82 -2.28 -6.06 14.70
CA ALA A 82 -1.52 -7.22 14.21
C ALA A 82 -2.03 -8.57 14.76
N HIS A 83 -2.68 -8.57 15.93
CA HIS A 83 -3.23 -9.77 16.59
C HIS A 83 -4.73 -10.00 16.29
N SER A 84 -5.29 -9.29 15.31
CA SER A 84 -6.72 -9.40 15.01
C SER A 84 -7.06 -10.70 14.28
N VAL A 85 -8.19 -11.31 14.66
CA VAL A 85 -8.70 -12.61 14.15
C VAL A 85 -8.90 -12.64 12.62
N ARG A 86 -9.00 -11.48 11.95
CA ARG A 86 -9.24 -11.34 10.51
C ARG A 86 -8.33 -10.27 9.88
N PRO A 87 -7.03 -10.54 9.71
CA PRO A 87 -6.09 -9.54 9.21
C PRO A 87 -6.37 -9.18 7.74
N GLY A 88 -6.90 -10.12 6.93
CA GLY A 88 -7.22 -9.88 5.52
C GLY A 88 -8.31 -8.84 5.31
N LEU A 89 -9.37 -8.90 6.13
CA LEU A 89 -10.46 -7.94 6.08
C LEU A 89 -10.01 -6.55 6.57
N LEU A 90 -9.19 -6.49 7.62
CA LEU A 90 -8.63 -5.23 8.10
C LEU A 90 -7.74 -4.56 7.06
N MET A 91 -6.88 -5.34 6.39
CA MET A 91 -6.02 -4.83 5.32
C MET A 91 -6.87 -4.22 4.21
N LEU A 92 -7.88 -4.94 3.72
CA LEU A 92 -8.81 -4.46 2.70
C LEU A 92 -9.51 -3.16 3.11
N LEU A 93 -10.06 -3.09 4.33
CA LEU A 93 -10.74 -1.88 4.82
C LEU A 93 -9.78 -0.69 4.95
N SER A 94 -8.56 -0.94 5.45
CA SER A 94 -7.52 0.09 5.54
C SER A 94 -7.10 0.58 4.15
N THR A 95 -6.91 -0.31 3.18
CA THR A 95 -6.58 0.07 1.80
C THR A 95 -7.71 0.88 1.15
N LEU A 96 -8.98 0.50 1.33
CA LEU A 96 -10.10 1.29 0.83
C LEU A 96 -10.16 2.68 1.46
N GLY A 97 -9.99 2.76 2.79
CA GLY A 97 -9.96 4.04 3.48
C GLY A 97 -8.81 4.93 2.99
N ALA A 98 -7.65 4.32 2.70
CA ALA A 98 -6.49 5.03 2.13
C ALA A 98 -6.83 5.62 0.74
N PHE A 99 -7.44 4.85 -0.15
CA PHE A 99 -7.85 5.35 -1.47
C PHE A 99 -8.92 6.43 -1.37
N LEU A 100 -9.87 6.29 -0.45
CA LEU A 100 -10.87 7.32 -0.18
C LEU A 100 -10.21 8.60 0.32
N ALA A 101 -9.22 8.51 1.22
CA ALA A 101 -8.48 9.67 1.73
C ALA A 101 -7.74 10.42 0.61
N ILE A 102 -7.14 9.70 -0.35
CA ILE A 102 -6.51 10.33 -1.53
C ILE A 102 -7.55 10.93 -2.49
N GLY A 103 -8.67 10.25 -2.73
CA GLY A 103 -9.75 10.81 -3.56
C GLY A 103 -10.30 12.11 -2.97
N LEU A 104 -10.49 12.14 -1.65
CA LEU A 104 -10.91 13.32 -0.90
C LEU A 104 -9.84 14.42 -0.87
N PHE A 105 -8.56 14.06 -0.74
CA PHE A 105 -7.45 15.01 -0.78
C PHE A 105 -7.52 15.91 -2.02
N GLY A 106 -7.78 15.31 -3.19
CA GLY A 106 -7.92 16.08 -4.43
C GLY A 106 -9.11 17.03 -4.45
N LEU A 107 -10.13 16.84 -3.60
CA LEU A 107 -11.31 17.71 -3.52
C LEU A 107 -11.18 18.82 -2.47
N MET A 108 -10.11 18.84 -1.67
CA MET A 108 -10.02 19.76 -0.54
C MET A 108 -9.74 21.20 -1.00
N PRO A 109 -10.54 22.20 -0.57
CA PRO A 109 -10.33 23.59 -0.93
C PRO A 109 -9.16 24.25 -0.18
N MET A 110 -8.72 23.64 0.94
CA MET A 110 -7.64 24.16 1.77
C MET A 110 -6.52 23.15 1.97
N TRP A 111 -5.28 23.62 1.92
CA TRP A 111 -4.07 22.80 2.09
C TRP A 111 -4.03 22.07 3.44
N ILE A 112 -4.56 22.66 4.52
CA ILE A 112 -4.60 22.04 5.86
C ILE A 112 -5.43 20.76 5.85
N LEU A 113 -6.63 20.81 5.24
CA LEU A 113 -7.47 19.63 5.07
C LEU A 113 -6.78 18.59 4.19
N GLY A 114 -6.06 19.04 3.16
CA GLY A 114 -5.22 18.18 2.33
C GLY A 114 -4.15 17.44 3.14
N VAL A 115 -3.42 18.13 4.00
CA VAL A 115 -2.42 17.54 4.91
C VAL A 115 -3.05 16.49 5.83
N VAL A 116 -4.24 16.78 6.39
CA VAL A 116 -4.96 15.81 7.23
C VAL A 116 -5.36 14.56 6.44
N CYS A 117 -5.86 14.71 5.21
CA CYS A 117 -6.16 13.58 4.33
C CYS A 117 -4.91 12.74 3.99
N LEU A 118 -3.77 13.38 3.72
CA LEU A 118 -2.50 12.70 3.46
C LEU A 118 -1.95 11.98 4.69
N ALA A 119 -2.10 12.57 5.88
CA ALA A 119 -1.76 11.91 7.14
C ALA A 119 -2.65 10.70 7.40
N LEU A 120 -3.97 10.81 7.14
CA LEU A 120 -4.90 9.69 7.22
C LEU A 120 -4.54 8.58 6.21
N PHE A 121 -4.19 8.95 4.98
CA PHE A 121 -3.68 8.01 3.98
C PHE A 121 -2.43 7.28 4.48
N GLY A 122 -1.43 8.01 4.99
CA GLY A 122 -0.21 7.43 5.54
C GLY A 122 -0.49 6.48 6.70
N TRP A 123 -1.40 6.85 7.59
CA TRP A 123 -1.83 6.01 8.71
C TRP A 123 -2.43 4.68 8.24
N LEU A 124 -3.43 4.75 7.37
CA LEU A 124 -4.12 3.57 6.84
C LEU A 124 -3.19 2.70 5.99
N SER A 125 -2.30 3.33 5.22
CA SER A 125 -1.27 2.66 4.44
C SER A 125 -0.33 1.86 5.33
N ALA A 126 0.14 2.44 6.44
CA ALA A 126 1.02 1.73 7.38
C ALA A 126 0.35 0.52 8.02
N VAL A 127 -0.92 0.64 8.41
CA VAL A 127 -1.71 -0.49 8.92
C VAL A 127 -1.80 -1.60 7.87
N SER A 128 -2.11 -1.24 6.62
CA SER A 128 -2.19 -2.18 5.51
C SER A 128 -0.86 -2.88 5.24
N SER A 129 0.25 -2.13 5.18
CA SER A 129 1.59 -2.67 4.93
C SER A 129 2.06 -3.60 6.04
N LEU A 130 1.73 -3.30 7.31
CA LEU A 130 2.08 -4.18 8.42
C LEU A 130 1.35 -5.52 8.33
N LEU A 131 0.03 -5.49 8.11
CA LEU A 131 -0.77 -6.72 7.97
C LEU A 131 -0.30 -7.58 6.79
N GLN A 132 0.03 -6.94 5.69
CA GLN A 132 0.61 -7.55 4.50
C GLN A 132 1.94 -8.22 4.81
N TYR A 133 2.84 -7.54 5.53
CA TYR A 133 4.13 -8.11 5.91
C TYR A 133 3.96 -9.32 6.84
N THR A 134 3.04 -9.25 7.81
CA THR A 134 2.72 -10.39 8.71
C THR A 134 2.13 -11.58 7.95
N MET A 135 1.18 -11.35 7.03
CA MET A 135 0.62 -12.44 6.21
C MET A 135 1.67 -13.07 5.30
N LEU A 136 2.54 -12.26 4.73
CA LEU A 136 3.59 -12.73 3.83
C LEU A 136 4.60 -13.58 4.58
N GLN A 137 5.04 -13.15 5.76
CA GLN A 137 5.96 -13.92 6.60
C GLN A 137 5.37 -15.25 7.09
N THR A 138 4.08 -15.26 7.46
CA THR A 138 3.43 -16.49 7.96
C THR A 138 3.16 -17.52 6.86
N GLN A 139 2.97 -17.09 5.61
CA GLN A 139 2.66 -17.96 4.48
C GLN A 139 3.91 -18.37 3.66
N THR A 140 5.04 -17.68 3.84
CA THR A 140 6.24 -17.88 3.01
C THR A 140 7.31 -18.66 3.76
N PRO A 141 7.77 -19.82 3.23
CA PRO A 141 8.93 -20.53 3.75
C PRO A 141 10.18 -19.65 3.80
N GLU A 142 11.00 -19.75 4.86
CA GLU A 142 12.20 -18.92 5.06
C GLU A 142 13.13 -18.85 3.84
N ALA A 143 13.26 -19.95 3.10
CA ALA A 143 14.09 -20.02 1.89
C ALA A 143 13.61 -19.11 0.74
N MET A 144 12.35 -18.65 0.74
CA MET A 144 11.76 -17.79 -0.29
C MET A 144 11.58 -16.34 0.16
N LEU A 145 11.81 -16.01 1.44
CA LEU A 145 11.63 -14.65 1.97
C LEU A 145 12.48 -13.61 1.23
N GLY A 146 13.73 -13.92 0.91
CA GLY A 146 14.59 -13.02 0.14
C GLY A 146 14.07 -12.75 -1.27
N ARG A 147 13.50 -13.77 -1.93
CA ARG A 147 12.94 -13.68 -3.28
C ARG A 147 11.67 -12.84 -3.30
N ILE A 148 10.80 -13.05 -2.31
CA ILE A 148 9.55 -12.29 -2.18
C ILE A 148 9.83 -10.84 -1.78
N ASN A 149 10.78 -10.56 -0.89
CA ASN A 149 11.18 -9.17 -0.57
C ASN A 149 11.77 -8.44 -1.79
N GLY A 150 12.52 -9.14 -2.64
CA GLY A 150 12.99 -8.60 -3.92
C GLY A 150 11.84 -8.23 -4.86
N LEU A 151 10.85 -9.12 -4.98
CA LEU A 151 9.66 -8.86 -5.78
C LEU A 151 8.79 -7.74 -5.20
N TRP A 152 8.70 -7.65 -3.88
CA TRP A 152 8.03 -6.57 -3.15
C TRP A 152 8.68 -5.22 -3.41
N THR A 153 10.02 -5.17 -3.35
CA THR A 153 10.79 -3.98 -3.67
C THR A 153 10.58 -3.57 -5.13
N ALA A 154 10.63 -4.53 -6.06
CA ALA A 154 10.35 -4.29 -7.47
C ALA A 154 8.92 -3.74 -7.66
N GLN A 155 7.92 -4.34 -7.03
CA GLN A 155 6.54 -3.86 -7.07
C GLN A 155 6.41 -2.44 -6.53
N ASN A 156 7.11 -2.10 -5.46
CA ASN A 156 7.04 -0.74 -4.91
C ASN A 156 7.65 0.28 -5.88
N VAL A 157 8.83 -0.01 -6.43
CA VAL A 157 9.48 0.88 -7.40
C VAL A 157 8.65 0.99 -8.69
N THR A 158 8.17 -0.13 -9.22
CA THR A 158 7.35 -0.16 -10.42
C THR A 158 5.99 0.51 -10.20
N GLY A 159 5.33 0.25 -9.07
CA GLY A 159 4.06 0.88 -8.72
C GLY A 159 4.19 2.40 -8.58
N ASP A 160 5.24 2.86 -7.91
CA ASP A 160 5.54 4.29 -7.79
C ASP A 160 5.80 4.94 -9.16
N ALA A 161 6.59 4.29 -10.02
CA ALA A 161 6.88 4.78 -11.37
C ALA A 161 5.63 4.83 -12.27
N ILE A 162 4.80 3.78 -12.25
CA ILE A 162 3.54 3.74 -13.02
C ILE A 162 2.58 4.79 -12.47
N GLY A 163 2.44 4.91 -11.15
CA GLY A 163 1.62 5.92 -10.51
C GLY A 163 2.04 7.33 -10.91
N ALA A 164 3.34 7.61 -10.86
CA ALA A 164 3.92 8.90 -11.26
C ALA A 164 3.68 9.20 -12.75
N ALA A 165 3.84 8.20 -13.63
CA ALA A 165 3.60 8.36 -15.06
C ALA A 165 2.12 8.63 -15.37
N LEU A 166 1.20 7.90 -14.74
CA LEU A 166 -0.25 8.12 -14.87
C LEU A 166 -0.66 9.49 -14.35
N LEU A 167 -0.20 9.87 -13.15
CA LEU A 167 -0.49 11.15 -12.53
C LEU A 167 0.13 12.32 -13.31
N GLY A 168 1.34 12.17 -13.81
CA GLY A 168 1.99 13.17 -14.66
C GLY A 168 1.27 13.34 -16.01
N GLY A 169 0.85 12.23 -16.63
CA GLY A 169 0.07 12.25 -17.86
C GLY A 169 -1.31 12.90 -17.67
N LEU A 170 -2.02 12.53 -16.59
CA LEU A 170 -3.30 13.16 -16.23
C LEU A 170 -3.12 14.64 -15.88
N GLY A 171 -2.07 14.98 -15.14
CA GLY A 171 -1.74 16.37 -14.76
C GLY A 171 -1.37 17.26 -15.96
N ALA A 172 -0.96 16.68 -17.09
CA ALA A 172 -0.75 17.42 -18.33
C ALA A 172 -2.07 17.74 -19.07
N MET A 173 -3.12 16.94 -18.85
CA MET A 173 -4.41 17.10 -19.54
C MET A 173 -5.49 17.76 -18.66
N MET A 174 -5.38 17.63 -17.34
CA MET A 174 -6.37 18.07 -16.36
C MET A 174 -5.71 18.91 -15.26
N THR A 175 -6.53 19.60 -14.45
CA THR A 175 -6.00 20.31 -13.29
C THR A 175 -5.36 19.33 -12.29
N PRO A 176 -4.39 19.77 -11.47
CA PRO A 176 -3.76 18.92 -10.45
C PRO A 176 -4.78 18.31 -9.48
N VAL A 177 -5.77 19.12 -9.11
CA VAL A 177 -6.94 18.77 -8.28
C VAL A 177 -7.74 17.64 -8.93
N ALA A 178 -8.14 17.81 -10.20
CA ALA A 178 -8.91 16.79 -10.92
C ALA A 178 -8.12 15.49 -11.13
N SER A 179 -6.81 15.60 -11.39
CA SER A 179 -5.92 14.45 -11.55
C SER A 179 -5.75 13.65 -10.26
N ALA A 180 -5.55 14.34 -9.13
CA ALA A 180 -5.47 13.71 -7.80
C ALA A 180 -6.79 13.02 -7.41
N SER A 181 -7.93 13.68 -7.63
CA SER A 181 -9.24 13.07 -7.34
C SER A 181 -9.54 11.90 -8.28
N ALA A 182 -9.36 12.05 -9.59
CA ALA A 182 -9.66 10.99 -10.56
C ALA A 182 -8.83 9.73 -10.31
N SER A 183 -7.54 9.89 -10.01
CA SER A 183 -6.67 8.77 -9.63
C SER A 183 -7.06 8.14 -8.29
N GLY A 184 -7.35 8.94 -7.26
CA GLY A 184 -7.79 8.46 -5.96
C GLY A 184 -9.11 7.68 -6.02
N PHE A 185 -10.11 8.23 -6.70
CA PHE A 185 -11.40 7.54 -6.92
C PHE A 185 -11.27 6.34 -7.86
N GLY A 186 -10.42 6.41 -8.89
CA GLY A 186 -10.12 5.28 -9.75
C GLY A 186 -9.52 4.10 -8.98
N LEU A 187 -8.53 4.36 -8.13
CA LEU A 187 -7.96 3.37 -7.23
C LEU A 187 -8.98 2.87 -6.21
N LEU A 188 -9.87 3.73 -5.70
CA LEU A 188 -10.95 3.33 -4.80
C LEU A 188 -11.92 2.36 -5.49
N ILE A 189 -12.35 2.64 -6.73
CA ILE A 189 -13.25 1.76 -7.48
C ILE A 189 -12.57 0.40 -7.72
N ILE A 190 -11.31 0.39 -8.14
CA ILE A 190 -10.53 -0.84 -8.31
C ILE A 190 -10.43 -1.59 -6.98
N GLY A 191 -10.13 -0.88 -5.88
CA GLY A 191 -10.05 -1.44 -4.54
C GLY A 191 -11.36 -2.06 -4.07
N VAL A 192 -12.49 -1.41 -4.31
CA VAL A 192 -13.84 -1.93 -4.01
C VAL A 192 -14.13 -3.17 -4.85
N LEU A 193 -13.80 -3.16 -6.14
CA LEU A 193 -14.00 -4.30 -7.02
C LEU A 193 -13.14 -5.50 -6.57
N LEU A 194 -11.89 -5.26 -6.20
CA LEU A 194 -11.02 -6.28 -5.60
C LEU A 194 -11.56 -6.78 -4.26
N LEU A 195 -12.13 -5.92 -3.44
CA LEU A 195 -12.79 -6.31 -2.20
C LEU A 195 -14.01 -7.20 -2.45
N LEU A 196 -14.72 -7.03 -3.57
CA LEU A 196 -15.83 -7.90 -3.97
C LEU A 196 -15.34 -9.23 -4.54
N VAL A 197 -14.26 -9.23 -5.32
CA VAL A 197 -13.72 -10.41 -6.02
C VAL A 197 -12.85 -11.28 -5.10
N LEU A 198 -12.05 -10.68 -4.21
CA LEU A 198 -11.12 -11.38 -3.32
C LEU A 198 -11.82 -11.93 -2.06
N VAL A 199 -12.85 -12.76 -2.27
CA VAL A 199 -13.61 -13.43 -1.19
C VAL A 199 -12.70 -14.29 -0.32
N GLU A 200 -11.65 -14.86 -0.89
CA GLU A 200 -10.68 -15.72 -0.20
C GLU A 200 -9.83 -14.93 0.79
N LEU A 201 -9.47 -13.70 0.43
CA LEU A 201 -8.74 -12.76 1.30
C LEU A 201 -9.65 -12.21 2.42
N ARG A 202 -10.96 -12.05 2.14
CA ARG A 202 -11.98 -11.70 3.14
C ARG A 202 -12.22 -12.82 4.16
N ARG A 203 -12.14 -14.07 3.72
CA ARG A 203 -12.37 -15.27 4.56
C ARG A 203 -11.11 -15.73 5.30
N PHE A 204 -9.94 -15.19 4.97
CA PHE A 204 -8.70 -15.56 5.63
C PHE A 204 -8.76 -15.23 7.13
N ARG A 205 -8.72 -16.29 7.94
CA ARG A 205 -8.57 -16.21 9.39
C ARG A 205 -7.15 -16.66 9.71
N GLN A 206 -6.44 -15.87 10.50
CA GLN A 206 -5.23 -16.37 11.13
C GLN A 206 -5.64 -17.43 12.16
N THR A 207 -5.14 -18.65 12.01
CA THR A 207 -5.21 -19.65 13.07
C THR A 207 -4.42 -19.07 14.26
N PRO A 208 -5.01 -18.97 15.46
CA PRO A 208 -4.27 -18.50 16.63
C PRO A 208 -3.00 -19.32 16.77
N PRO A 209 -1.87 -18.73 17.23
CA PRO A 209 -0.71 -19.53 17.58
C PRO A 209 -1.18 -20.61 18.55
N GLN A 210 -1.00 -21.88 18.17
CA GLN A 210 -1.15 -22.96 19.13
C GLN A 210 -0.09 -22.68 20.18
N VAL A 211 -0.53 -22.18 21.33
CA VAL A 211 0.23 -22.32 22.56
C VAL A 211 0.35 -23.83 22.71
N THR A 212 1.45 -24.39 22.24
CA THR A 212 1.94 -25.66 22.76
C THR A 212 2.03 -25.43 24.25
N ALA A 213 1.00 -25.87 24.96
CA ALA A 213 1.12 -26.19 26.36
C ALA A 213 2.32 -27.12 26.42
N SER A 214 3.47 -26.57 26.82
CA SER A 214 4.63 -27.35 27.17
C SER A 214 4.15 -28.31 28.25
N ASP A 215 4.11 -29.59 27.90
CA ASP A 215 3.83 -30.70 28.79
C ASP A 215 4.64 -30.57 30.10
N ASN A 216 3.92 -30.80 31.20
CA ASN A 216 4.34 -31.30 32.53
C ASN A 216 5.60 -30.73 33.19
#